data_AF-A0A2K3KK98-F1
#
_entry.id   AF-A0A2K3KK98-F1
#
_cell.length_a   1.000
_cell.length_b   1.000
_cell.length_c   1.000
_cell.angle_alpha   90.00
_cell.angle_beta   90.00
_cell.angle_gamma   90.00
#
_symmetry.space_group_name_H-M   'P 1'
#
loop_
_entity.id
_entity.type
_entity.pdbx_description
1 polymer ?
#
loop_
_entity_poly.entity_id
_entity_poly.type
_entity_poly.pdbx_seq_one_letter_code
_entity_poly.pdbx_strand_id
1 'polypeptide(L)'
;DGSLAMLTVDFSNAFNMVDRSALLQEVRVRCPSISLRVEFLYGHAARLYLGDGHIMATAGVQQGDPLGPLLFALVLHPLIHKIRDNCNILLHAWYLDDGTIIWDSEEVAKSLDTIRATGPGLGLHLNICKTEIFWPSCDESKLREGLFPPTLGGRCLGEIAQRCC
;
A
#
# COMPACT_ATOMS: atom_id res chain seq x y z
N ASP A 1 3.75 15.77 -23.66
CA ASP A 1 4.75 15.45 -22.62
C ASP A 1 4.69 13.97 -22.29
N GLY A 2 5.56 13.20 -22.93
CA GLY A 2 5.48 11.75 -22.96
C GLY A 2 6.05 11.04 -21.74
N SER A 3 6.39 11.72 -20.64
CA SER A 3 7.14 11.14 -19.52
C SER A 3 6.27 10.64 -18.35
N LEU A 4 4.99 11.04 -18.33
CA LEU A 4 4.06 10.65 -17.27
C LEU A 4 3.83 9.14 -17.24
N ALA A 5 3.72 8.62 -16.02
CA ALA A 5 3.31 7.28 -15.66
C ALA A 5 2.35 7.36 -14.47
N MET A 6 1.45 6.38 -14.39
CA MET A 6 0.53 6.18 -13.29
C MET A 6 0.80 4.81 -12.68
N LEU A 7 0.98 4.76 -11.37
CA LEU A 7 1.09 3.55 -10.58
C LEU A 7 -0.16 3.39 -9.73
N THR A 8 -0.86 2.27 -9.90
CA THR A 8 -1.91 1.83 -8.98
C THR A 8 -1.31 0.81 -8.02
N VAL A 9 -1.54 1.01 -6.72
CA VAL A 9 -0.95 0.22 -5.64
C VAL A 9 -2.06 -0.54 -4.92
N ASP A 10 -1.84 -1.85 -4.73
CA ASP A 10 -2.68 -2.73 -3.89
C ASP A 10 -1.74 -3.52 -2.96
N PHE A 11 -2.20 -3.74 -1.72
CA PHE A 11 -1.47 -4.55 -0.74
C PHE A 11 -2.15 -5.90 -0.55
N SER A 12 -1.33 -6.95 -0.47
CA SER A 12 -1.83 -8.31 -0.24
C SER A 12 -2.44 -8.41 1.15
N ASN A 13 -3.74 -8.73 1.23
CA ASN A 13 -4.45 -8.98 2.49
C ASN A 13 -4.24 -7.89 3.56
N ALA A 14 -4.24 -6.61 3.12
CA ALA A 14 -3.69 -5.47 3.85
C ALA A 14 -4.18 -5.39 5.30
N PHE A 15 -5.50 -5.39 5.51
CA PHE A 15 -6.12 -5.27 6.82
C PHE A 15 -5.68 -6.36 7.82
N ASN A 16 -5.43 -7.58 7.34
CA ASN A 16 -5.06 -8.71 8.19
C ASN A 16 -3.54 -8.78 8.46
N MET A 17 -2.72 -8.03 7.72
CA MET A 17 -1.26 -8.14 7.77
C MET A 17 -0.55 -6.96 8.43
N VAL A 18 -1.23 -5.83 8.63
CA VAL A 18 -0.63 -4.65 9.28
C VAL A 18 0.06 -5.01 10.58
N ASP A 19 1.28 -4.51 10.78
CA ASP A 19 2.04 -4.77 12.00
C ASP A 19 1.39 -4.09 13.21
N ARG A 20 1.10 -4.88 14.26
CA ARG A 20 0.44 -4.35 15.45
C ARG A 20 1.35 -3.50 16.31
N SER A 21 2.66 -3.70 16.27
CA SER A 21 3.60 -2.83 17.01
C SER A 21 3.62 -1.43 16.41
N ALA A 22 3.70 -1.35 15.08
CA ALA A 22 3.58 -0.10 14.31
C ALA A 22 2.21 0.57 14.55
N LEU A 23 1.12 -0.20 14.53
CA LEU A 23 -0.22 0.27 14.86
C LEU A 23 -0.28 0.94 16.22
N LEU A 24 0.17 0.24 17.27
CA LEU A 24 0.13 0.77 18.63
C LEU A 24 1.03 2.00 18.78
N GLN A 25 2.18 2.03 18.11
CA GLN A 25 3.06 3.19 18.08
C GLN A 25 2.38 4.41 17.43
N GLU A 26 1.81 4.26 16.24
CA GLU A 26 1.15 5.36 15.53
C GLU A 26 -0.06 5.88 16.31
N VAL A 27 -0.83 5.00 16.96
CA VAL A 27 -1.96 5.39 17.81
C VAL A 27 -1.50 6.18 19.04
N ARG A 28 -0.42 5.76 19.72
CA ARG A 28 0.12 6.50 20.88
C ARG A 28 0.52 7.92 20.51
N VAL A 29 1.10 8.11 19.32
CA VAL A 29 1.56 9.43 18.86
C VAL A 29 0.40 10.29 18.37
N ARG A 30 -0.50 9.74 17.54
CA ARG A 30 -1.51 10.53 16.80
C ARG A 30 -2.85 10.61 17.51
N CYS A 31 -3.22 9.60 18.29
CA CYS A 31 -4.51 9.47 18.95
C CYS A 31 -4.35 8.98 20.40
N PRO A 32 -3.60 9.71 21.26
CA PRO A 32 -3.27 9.24 22.61
C PRO A 32 -4.51 8.96 23.47
N SER A 33 -5.63 9.65 23.23
CA SER A 33 -6.89 9.48 23.95
C SER A 33 -7.54 8.10 23.80
N ILE A 34 -7.27 7.38 22.72
CA ILE A 34 -7.81 6.03 22.49
C ILE A 34 -6.76 4.93 22.68
N SER A 35 -5.50 5.30 22.95
CA SER A 35 -4.36 4.37 22.98
C SER A 35 -4.58 3.18 23.91
N LEU A 36 -5.03 3.40 25.15
CA LEU A 36 -5.32 2.34 26.11
C LEU A 36 -6.38 1.34 25.60
N ARG A 37 -7.41 1.84 24.91
CA ARG A 37 -8.47 0.98 24.37
C ARG A 37 -7.94 0.15 23.19
N VAL A 38 -7.13 0.75 22.34
CA VAL A 38 -6.52 0.05 21.21
C VAL A 38 -5.49 -0.98 21.70
N GLU A 39 -4.67 -0.64 22.69
CA GLU A 39 -3.75 -1.58 23.34
C GLU A 39 -4.47 -2.78 23.96
N PHE A 40 -5.61 -2.54 24.61
CA PHE A 40 -6.41 -3.63 25.15
C PHE A 40 -6.92 -4.58 24.05
N LEU A 41 -7.32 -4.05 22.90
CA LEU A 41 -7.88 -4.85 21.79
C LEU A 41 -6.79 -5.55 20.95
N TYR A 42 -5.67 -4.86 20.70
CA TYR A 42 -4.66 -5.26 19.71
C TYR A 42 -3.30 -5.61 20.32
N GLY A 43 -3.05 -5.29 21.59
CA GLY A 43 -1.76 -5.52 22.27
C GLY A 43 -1.38 -6.99 22.46
N HIS A 44 -2.34 -7.90 22.29
CA HIS A 44 -2.11 -9.34 22.43
C HIS A 44 -2.75 -10.11 21.28
N ALA A 45 -2.29 -11.35 21.09
CA ALA A 45 -2.86 -12.24 20.10
C ALA A 45 -4.35 -12.49 20.41
N ALA A 46 -5.21 -12.27 19.41
CA ALA A 46 -6.65 -12.45 19.54
C ALA A 46 -7.08 -13.80 18.95
N ARG A 47 -8.10 -14.44 19.52
CA ARG A 47 -8.65 -15.69 18.97
C ARG A 47 -9.63 -15.37 17.84
N LEU A 48 -9.34 -15.86 16.64
CA LEU A 48 -10.28 -15.89 15.52
C LEU A 48 -10.89 -17.30 15.44
N TYR A 49 -12.19 -17.41 15.64
CA TYR A 49 -12.89 -18.69 15.65
C TYR A 49 -13.32 -19.09 14.24
N LEU A 50 -13.05 -20.34 13.85
CA LEU A 50 -13.44 -20.93 12.57
C LEU A 50 -14.08 -22.30 12.84
N GLY A 51 -15.41 -22.36 12.78
CA GLY A 51 -16.17 -23.56 13.18
C GLY A 51 -15.84 -23.95 14.62
N ASP A 52 -15.38 -25.19 14.81
CA ASP A 52 -15.00 -25.73 16.13
C ASP A 52 -13.55 -25.39 16.54
N GLY A 53 -12.78 -24.74 15.66
CA GLY A 53 -11.39 -24.37 15.87
C GLY A 53 -11.16 -22.88 16.10
N HIS A 54 -9.91 -22.51 16.38
CA HIS A 54 -9.47 -21.11 16.37
C HIS A 54 -8.04 -20.96 15.85
N ILE A 55 -7.75 -19.80 15.28
CA ILE A 55 -6.39 -19.33 15.00
C ILE A 55 -6.08 -18.11 15.85
N MET A 56 -4.80 -17.89 16.14
CA MET A 56 -4.36 -16.70 16.86
C MET A 56 -4.01 -15.60 15.87
N ALA A 57 -4.79 -14.53 15.83
CA ALA A 57 -4.51 -13.33 15.08
C ALA A 57 -3.49 -12.47 15.85
N THR A 58 -2.26 -12.42 15.36
CA THR A 58 -1.14 -11.64 15.91
C THR A 58 -0.85 -10.36 15.13
N ALA A 59 -1.39 -10.25 13.92
CA ALA A 59 -1.26 -9.10 13.03
C ALA A 59 -2.64 -8.54 12.67
N GLY A 60 -2.63 -7.41 11.98
CA GLY A 60 -3.80 -6.80 11.38
C GLY A 60 -4.76 -6.14 12.35
N VAL A 61 -5.73 -5.48 11.75
CA VAL A 61 -6.94 -4.94 12.38
C VAL A 61 -8.09 -5.93 12.21
N GLN A 62 -9.01 -5.97 13.16
CA GLN A 62 -10.12 -6.92 13.11
C GLN A 62 -11.14 -6.50 12.04
N GLN A 63 -11.48 -7.39 11.13
CA GLN A 63 -12.54 -7.12 10.16
C GLN A 63 -13.88 -6.94 10.86
N GLY A 64 -14.62 -5.89 10.47
CA GLY A 64 -15.86 -5.49 11.11
C GLY A 64 -15.67 -4.60 12.35
N ASP A 65 -14.44 -4.32 12.80
CA ASP A 65 -14.17 -3.30 13.80
C ASP A 65 -14.42 -1.90 13.19
N PRO A 66 -15.32 -1.08 13.76
CA PRO A 66 -15.52 0.30 13.32
C PRO A 66 -14.25 1.16 13.36
N LEU A 67 -13.28 0.84 14.24
CA LEU A 67 -12.00 1.52 14.31
C LEU A 67 -10.98 0.99 13.29
N GLY A 68 -11.21 -0.20 12.73
CA GLY A 68 -10.28 -0.89 11.84
C GLY A 68 -9.75 -0.01 10.69
N PRO A 69 -10.60 0.69 9.92
CA PRO A 69 -10.16 1.57 8.84
C PRO A 69 -9.28 2.73 9.32
N LEU A 70 -9.60 3.34 10.47
CA LEU A 70 -8.78 4.41 11.06
C LEU A 70 -7.41 3.87 11.47
N LEU A 71 -7.38 2.74 12.17
CA LEU A 71 -6.14 2.11 12.64
C LEU A 71 -5.24 1.71 11.46
N PHE A 72 -5.84 1.15 10.40
CA PHE A 72 -5.13 0.87 9.15
C PHE A 72 -4.52 2.14 8.55
N ALA A 73 -5.34 3.20 8.41
CA ALA A 73 -4.89 4.47 7.85
C ALA A 73 -3.73 5.07 8.65
N LEU A 74 -3.76 4.98 9.99
CA LEU A 74 -2.66 5.46 10.84
C LEU A 74 -1.34 4.75 10.55
N VAL A 75 -1.36 3.44 10.28
CA VAL A 75 -0.14 2.68 9.95
C VAL A 75 0.34 2.94 8.53
N LEU A 76 -0.57 3.13 7.58
CA LEU A 76 -0.23 3.49 6.20
C LEU A 76 0.37 4.90 6.11
N HIS A 77 -0.06 5.81 6.96
CA HIS A 77 0.23 7.23 6.84
C HIS A 77 1.73 7.62 6.90
N PRO A 78 2.60 6.99 7.73
CA PRO A 78 4.05 7.17 7.64
C PRO A 78 4.64 6.84 6.26
N LEU A 79 4.15 5.78 5.60
CA LEU A 79 4.58 5.41 4.26
C LEU A 79 4.18 6.49 3.24
N ILE A 80 2.94 6.97 3.32
CA ILE A 80 2.44 8.08 2.47
C ILE A 80 3.32 9.32 2.66
N HIS A 81 3.62 9.71 3.89
CA HIS A 81 4.50 10.86 4.13
C HIS A 81 5.89 10.66 3.55
N LYS A 82 6.47 9.47 3.72
CA LYS A 82 7.80 9.15 3.18
C LYS A 82 7.84 9.22 1.65
N ILE A 83 6.79 8.79 0.97
CA ILE A 83 6.68 8.92 -0.50
C ILE A 83 6.60 10.40 -0.88
N ARG A 84 5.77 11.18 -0.19
CA ARG A 84 5.61 12.63 -0.43
C ARG A 84 6.92 13.40 -0.22
N ASP A 85 7.68 13.07 0.81
CA ASP A 85 8.90 13.80 1.17
C ASP A 85 10.07 13.42 0.25
N ASN A 86 10.04 12.22 -0.33
CA ASN A 86 11.11 11.72 -1.20
C ASN A 86 10.84 11.94 -2.69
N CYS A 87 9.60 12.15 -3.11
CA CYS A 87 9.24 12.21 -4.53
C CYS A 87 8.52 13.52 -4.88
N ASN A 88 8.77 14.03 -6.09
CA ASN A 88 7.93 15.09 -6.65
C ASN A 88 6.77 14.41 -7.39
N ILE A 89 5.51 14.67 -7.03
CA ILE A 89 4.35 13.86 -7.48
C ILE A 89 3.16 14.75 -7.82
N LEU A 90 2.46 14.47 -8.94
CA LEU A 90 1.32 15.27 -9.45
C LEU A 90 0.08 14.89 -8.67
N LEU A 91 -0.12 13.57 -8.58
CA LEU A 91 -1.21 12.95 -7.85
C LEU A 91 -0.62 11.94 -6.90
N HIS A 92 -1.07 12.02 -5.66
CA HIS A 92 -0.75 11.08 -4.61
C HIS A 92 -2.01 10.89 -3.78
N ALA A 93 -2.84 9.94 -4.20
CA ALA A 93 -4.15 9.70 -3.63
C ALA A 93 -4.21 8.28 -3.06
N TRP A 94 -4.84 8.15 -1.90
CA TRP A 94 -5.03 6.87 -1.23
C TRP A 94 -6.45 6.79 -0.71
N TYR A 95 -7.08 5.65 -0.95
CA TYR A 95 -8.29 5.24 -0.28
C TYR A 95 -8.00 3.91 0.41
N LEU A 96 -7.62 3.99 1.69
CA LEU A 96 -7.14 2.83 2.44
C LEU A 96 -5.98 2.14 1.67
N ASP A 97 -6.11 0.86 1.35
CA ASP A 97 -5.10 0.06 0.66
C ASP A 97 -5.00 0.35 -0.85
N ASP A 98 -5.97 1.04 -1.43
CA ASP A 98 -5.97 1.45 -2.84
C ASP A 98 -5.22 2.77 -3.03
N GLY A 99 -3.98 2.68 -3.52
CA GLY A 99 -3.12 3.83 -3.81
C GLY A 99 -3.09 4.19 -5.30
N THR A 100 -3.02 5.49 -5.62
CA THR A 100 -2.75 5.98 -6.98
C THR A 100 -1.70 7.08 -6.94
N ILE A 101 -0.63 6.87 -7.69
CA ILE A 101 0.50 7.81 -7.82
C ILE A 101 0.66 8.15 -9.30
N ILE A 102 0.74 9.43 -9.63
CA ILE A 102 0.98 9.89 -11.00
C ILE A 102 2.13 10.90 -10.99
N TRP A 103 3.18 10.64 -11.77
CA TRP A 103 4.24 11.59 -12.09
C TRP A 103 5.09 11.10 -13.26
N ASP A 104 6.24 11.74 -13.47
CA ASP A 104 7.34 11.21 -14.28
C ASP A 104 7.69 9.76 -13.88
N SER A 105 8.07 8.96 -14.88
CA SER A 105 8.35 7.54 -14.73
C SER A 105 9.47 7.25 -13.72
N GLU A 106 10.48 8.13 -13.60
CA GLU A 106 11.57 7.98 -12.63
C GLU A 106 11.10 8.18 -11.18
N GLU A 107 10.25 9.18 -10.92
CA GLU A 107 9.70 9.41 -9.59
C GLU A 107 8.66 8.35 -9.22
N VAL A 108 7.90 7.83 -10.19
CA VAL A 108 7.00 6.70 -9.97
C VAL A 108 7.80 5.45 -9.57
N ALA A 109 8.92 5.15 -10.24
CA ALA A 109 9.83 4.07 -9.84
C ALA A 109 10.39 4.27 -8.43
N LYS A 110 10.84 5.49 -8.11
CA LYS A 110 11.32 5.86 -6.77
C LYS A 110 10.26 5.68 -5.68
N SER A 111 9.00 6.00 -5.98
CA SER A 111 7.88 5.80 -5.07
C SER A 111 7.62 4.31 -4.81
N LEU A 112 7.68 3.48 -5.87
CA LEU A 112 7.56 2.03 -5.78
C LEU A 112 8.67 1.43 -4.92
N ASP A 113 9.91 1.88 -5.10
CA ASP A 113 11.06 1.45 -4.29
C ASP A 113 10.89 1.85 -2.82
N THR A 114 10.37 3.05 -2.56
CA THR A 114 10.05 3.50 -1.19
C THR A 114 9.01 2.59 -0.53
N ILE A 115 7.98 2.19 -1.27
CA ILE A 115 6.95 1.26 -0.80
C ILE A 115 7.56 -0.12 -0.53
N ARG A 116 8.37 -0.65 -1.46
CA ARG A 116 9.04 -1.95 -1.29
C ARG A 116 9.99 -1.99 -0.10
N ALA A 117 10.71 -0.89 0.15
CA ALA A 117 11.67 -0.79 1.24
C ALA A 117 11.00 -0.59 2.61
N THR A 118 9.92 0.21 2.67
CA THR A 118 9.33 0.63 3.95
C THR A 118 8.07 -0.16 4.31
N GLY A 119 7.26 -0.53 3.32
CA GLY A 119 5.99 -1.22 3.50
C GLY A 119 6.07 -2.50 4.34
N PRO A 120 7.03 -3.42 4.10
CA PRO A 120 7.14 -4.65 4.88
C PRO A 120 7.31 -4.44 6.38
N GLY A 121 7.99 -3.36 6.81
CA GLY A 121 8.13 -3.02 8.23
C GLY A 121 6.82 -2.57 8.89
N LEU A 122 5.81 -2.23 8.09
CA LEU A 122 4.47 -1.86 8.52
C LEU A 122 3.46 -2.99 8.31
N GLY A 123 3.89 -4.16 7.82
CA GLY A 123 3.01 -5.25 7.39
C GLY A 123 2.29 -4.99 6.07
N LEU A 124 2.74 -3.99 5.30
CA LEU A 124 2.18 -3.61 4.00
C LEU A 124 3.01 -4.25 2.89
N HIS A 125 2.53 -5.37 2.38
CA HIS A 125 3.21 -6.13 1.32
C HIS A 125 2.54 -5.89 -0.02
N LEU A 126 3.28 -5.34 -0.98
CA LEU A 126 2.76 -5.07 -2.33
C LEU A 126 2.22 -6.34 -2.98
N ASN A 127 1.02 -6.22 -3.55
CA ASN A 127 0.43 -7.22 -4.40
C ASN A 127 0.87 -6.99 -5.84
N ILE A 128 1.97 -7.64 -6.22
CA ILE A 128 2.59 -7.46 -7.55
C ILE A 128 1.61 -7.78 -8.69
N CYS A 129 0.68 -8.72 -8.50
CA CYS A 129 -0.29 -9.10 -9.52
C CYS A 129 -1.39 -8.06 -9.76
N LYS A 130 -1.67 -7.21 -8.76
CA LYS A 130 -2.70 -6.15 -8.84
C LYS A 130 -2.11 -4.74 -8.91
N THR A 131 -0.83 -4.60 -8.60
CA THR A 131 -0.10 -3.35 -8.76
C THR A 131 0.21 -3.17 -10.23
N GLU A 132 -0.25 -2.07 -10.82
CA GLU A 132 -0.18 -1.86 -12.26
C GLU A 132 0.46 -0.52 -12.58
N ILE A 133 1.16 -0.47 -13.70
CA ILE A 133 1.79 0.75 -14.20
C ILE A 133 1.21 1.05 -15.56
N PHE A 134 0.76 2.29 -15.74
CA PHE A 134 0.17 2.78 -16.96
C PHE A 134 0.92 4.01 -17.46
N TRP A 135 0.98 4.17 -18.78
CA TRP A 135 1.47 5.40 -19.39
C TRP A 135 0.66 5.76 -20.65
N PRO A 136 0.42 7.07 -20.89
CA PRO A 136 -0.35 7.54 -22.05
C PRO A 136 0.42 7.39 -23.37
N SER A 137 1.76 7.41 -23.32
CA SER A 137 2.63 7.17 -24.47
C SER A 137 3.79 6.26 -24.08
N CYS A 138 4.06 5.24 -24.89
CA CYS A 138 5.31 4.46 -24.82
C CYS A 138 6.45 5.32 -25.37
N ASP A 139 7.50 5.49 -24.58
CA ASP A 139 8.78 6.05 -25.02
C ASP A 139 9.88 5.06 -24.61
N GLU A 140 11.01 5.02 -25.34
CA GLU A 140 12.11 4.06 -25.09
C GLU A 140 12.70 4.22 -23.68
N SER A 141 12.61 5.43 -23.12
CA SER A 141 12.98 5.74 -21.73
C SER A 141 12.22 4.91 -20.69
N LYS A 142 10.98 4.49 -20.99
CA LYS A 142 10.09 3.74 -20.08
C LYS A 142 10.24 2.23 -20.15
N LEU A 143 10.87 1.75 -21.23
CA LEU A 143 11.21 0.33 -21.43
C LEU A 143 12.65 0.03 -20.97
N ARG A 144 13.34 1.01 -20.37
CA ARG A 144 14.68 0.81 -19.82
C ARG A 144 14.68 -0.34 -18.82
N GLU A 145 15.48 -1.37 -19.09
CA GLU A 145 15.71 -2.47 -18.18
C GLU A 145 16.12 -1.94 -16.80
N GLY A 146 15.39 -2.33 -15.77
CA GLY A 146 15.68 -1.96 -14.38
C GLY A 146 14.89 -0.77 -13.83
N LEU A 147 14.17 0.01 -14.64
CA LEU A 147 13.33 1.11 -14.11
C LEU A 147 12.13 0.58 -13.31
N PHE A 148 11.48 -0.46 -13.84
CA PHE A 148 10.42 -1.18 -13.15
C PHE A 148 10.73 -2.69 -13.09
N PRO A 149 10.35 -3.37 -12.01
CA PRO A 149 10.42 -4.83 -11.94
C PRO A 149 9.70 -5.50 -13.11
N PRO A 150 10.31 -6.47 -13.80
CA PRO A 150 9.69 -7.16 -14.95
C PRO A 150 8.43 -7.94 -14.57
N THR A 151 8.20 -8.17 -13.28
CA THR A 151 7.01 -8.82 -12.74
C THR A 151 5.78 -7.92 -12.66
N LEU A 152 5.94 -6.60 -12.79
CA LEU A 152 4.82 -5.66 -12.83
C LEU A 152 4.31 -5.55 -14.27
N GLY A 153 3.01 -5.78 -14.46
CA GLY A 153 2.37 -5.69 -15.77
C GLY A 153 2.25 -4.23 -16.23
N GLY A 154 3.33 -3.67 -16.77
CA GLY A 154 3.30 -2.36 -17.42
C GLY A 154 2.41 -2.41 -18.67
N ARG A 155 1.44 -1.49 -18.79
CA ARG A 155 0.50 -1.44 -19.92
C ARG A 155 0.47 -0.06 -20.55
N CYS A 156 0.67 0.00 -21.86
CA CYS A 156 0.46 1.22 -22.64
C CYS A 156 -1.05 1.44 -22.86
N LEU A 157 -1.54 2.66 -22.69
CA LEU A 157 -2.97 3.00 -22.90
C LEU A 157 -3.48 2.65 -24.32
N GLY A 158 -2.58 2.54 -25.32
CA GLY A 158 -2.91 2.08 -26.67
C GLY A 158 -3.19 0.58 -26.82
N GLU A 159 -2.79 -0.25 -25.86
CA GLU A 159 -2.98 -1.72 -25.90
C GLU A 159 -4.25 -2.18 -25.16
N ILE A 160 -4.92 -1.27 -24.43
CA ILE A 160 -6.14 -1.57 -23.66
C ILE A 160 -7.34 -1.85 -24.59
N ALA A 161 -7.26 -1.49 -25.88
CA ALA A 161 -8.33 -1.70 -26.84
C ALA A 161 -8.32 -3.05 -27.59
N GLN A 162 -7.35 -3.95 -27.36
CA GLN A 162 -7.15 -5.09 -28.28
C GLN A 162 -7.18 -6.51 -27.70
N ARG A 163 -7.49 -6.74 -26.41
CA ARG A 163 -7.63 -8.11 -25.89
C ARG A 163 -8.85 -8.38 -25.00
N CYS A 164 -9.98 -7.70 -25.28
CA CYS A 164 -11.30 -8.23 -24.96
C CYS A 164 -11.99 -8.72 -26.24
N CYS A 165 -11.47 -9.81 -26.81
CA CYS A 165 -12.15 -10.75 -27.70
C CYS A 165 -11.62 -12.15 -27.40
#